data_AF-A0A2V9GJH0-F1
#
_entry.id   AF-A0A2V9GJH0-F1
#
_cell.length_a   1.000
_cell.length_b   1.000
_cell.length_c   1.000
_cell.angle_alpha   90.00
_cell.angle_beta   90.00
_cell.angle_gamma   90.00
#
_symmetry.space_group_name_H-M   'P 1'
#
loop_
_entity.id
_entity.type
_entity.pdbx_description
1 polymer ?
#
loop_
_entity_poly.entity_id
_entity_poly.type
_entity_poly.pdbx_seq_one_letter_code
_entity_poly.pdbx_strand_id
1 'polypeptide(L)'
;MSRLDERLKTKRELATADTSFAVSAKTTRIARRDFLKTTAAAAGGLCIAAYVPELAARPVSNALANATVFAPNAFVRIAADESVTVIANHSEMGQGIYTSLPML
;
A
#
# COMPACT_ATOMS: atom_id res chain seq x y z
N MET A 1 -58.12 -22.82 42.95
CA MET A 1 -56.80 -22.47 42.37
C MET A 1 -56.49 -23.43 41.23
N SER A 2 -56.73 -23.08 39.95
CA SER A 2 -56.48 -24.07 38.86
C SER A 2 -56.36 -23.54 37.42
N ARG A 3 -56.64 -22.27 37.08
CA ARG A 3 -56.51 -21.82 35.66
C ARG A 3 -55.85 -20.46 35.44
N LEU A 4 -55.73 -19.65 36.48
CA LEU A 4 -55.12 -18.32 36.38
C LEU A 4 -53.61 -18.36 36.61
N ASP A 5 -53.13 -19.26 37.47
CA ASP A 5 -51.69 -19.44 37.74
C ASP A 5 -50.95 -20.03 36.52
N GLU A 6 -51.63 -20.90 35.77
CA GLU A 6 -51.14 -21.48 34.52
C GLU A 6 -51.04 -20.42 33.41
N ARG A 7 -52.07 -19.58 33.27
CA ARG A 7 -52.10 -18.44 32.33
C ARG A 7 -51.00 -17.42 32.62
N LEU A 8 -50.66 -17.19 33.89
CA LEU A 8 -49.61 -16.25 34.30
C LEU A 8 -48.20 -16.82 34.07
N LYS A 9 -48.02 -18.15 34.14
CA LYS A 9 -46.75 -18.80 33.85
C LYS A 9 -46.47 -18.83 32.34
N THR A 10 -47.47 -19.19 31.53
CA THR A 10 -47.36 -19.18 30.05
C THR A 10 -47.13 -17.77 29.50
N LYS A 11 -47.77 -16.75 30.08
CA LYS A 11 -47.60 -15.35 29.63
C LYS A 11 -46.26 -14.73 30.07
N ARG A 12 -45.60 -15.31 31.09
CA ARG A 12 -44.23 -14.94 31.52
C ARG A 12 -43.15 -15.60 30.65
N GLU A 13 -43.37 -16.83 30.18
CA GLU A 13 -42.46 -17.47 29.20
C GLU A 13 -42.53 -16.81 27.82
N LEU A 14 -43.71 -16.40 27.36
CA LEU A 14 -43.87 -15.70 26.08
C LEU A 14 -43.30 -14.27 26.07
N ALA A 15 -43.11 -13.65 27.23
CA ALA A 15 -42.54 -12.31 27.34
C ALA A 15 -41.00 -12.28 27.39
N THR A 16 -40.36 -13.45 27.53
CA THR A 16 -38.89 -13.56 27.67
C THR A 16 -38.21 -14.05 26.38
N ALA A 17 -38.97 -14.42 25.34
CA ALA A 17 -38.43 -15.18 24.21
C ALA A 17 -38.07 -14.39 22.94
N ASP A 18 -38.41 -13.10 22.78
CA ASP A 18 -38.14 -12.36 21.52
C ASP A 18 -37.28 -11.09 21.70
N THR A 19 -36.38 -11.10 22.68
CA THR A 19 -35.32 -10.07 22.82
C THR A 19 -33.94 -10.66 22.55
N SER A 20 -33.74 -11.31 21.41
CA SER A 20 -32.39 -11.76 21.01
C SER A 20 -32.29 -12.11 19.54
N PHE A 21 -32.14 -11.11 18.68
CA PHE A 21 -31.02 -11.03 17.72
C PHE A 21 -31.04 -9.66 17.04
N ALA A 22 -30.67 -8.61 17.79
CA ALA A 22 -30.25 -7.38 17.14
C ALA A 22 -28.92 -7.68 16.43
N VAL A 23 -28.97 -7.99 15.13
CA VAL A 23 -27.82 -7.76 14.25
C VAL A 23 -27.56 -6.27 14.32
N SER A 24 -26.66 -5.87 15.22
CA SER A 24 -26.03 -4.56 15.14
C SER A 24 -25.16 -4.60 13.89
N ALA A 25 -25.80 -4.35 12.74
CA ALA A 25 -25.11 -4.00 11.53
C ALA A 25 -24.39 -2.70 11.87
N LYS A 26 -23.12 -2.82 12.27
CA LYS A 26 -22.23 -1.68 12.42
C LYS A 26 -22.12 -1.07 11.03
N THR A 27 -22.94 -0.07 10.74
CA THR A 27 -22.78 0.76 9.55
C THR A 27 -21.42 1.43 9.69
N THR A 28 -20.39 0.84 9.10
CA THR A 28 -19.09 1.46 8.93
C THR A 28 -19.31 2.62 7.98
N ARG A 29 -19.64 3.79 8.55
CA ARG A 29 -19.66 5.05 7.82
C ARG A 29 -18.23 5.34 7.41
N ILE A 30 -17.85 4.87 6.23
CA ILE A 30 -16.58 5.22 5.62
C ILE A 30 -16.66 6.71 5.31
N ALA A 31 -15.86 7.50 6.01
CA ALA A 31 -15.74 8.91 5.68
C ALA A 31 -15.17 9.01 4.26
N ARG A 32 -15.85 9.76 3.38
CA ARG A 32 -15.44 9.95 1.98
C ARG A 32 -13.97 10.34 1.87
N ARG A 33 -13.50 11.19 2.79
CA ARG A 33 -12.10 11.60 2.90
C ARG A 33 -11.16 10.43 3.16
N ASP A 34 -11.53 9.53 4.04
CA ASP A 34 -10.69 8.39 4.42
C ASP A 34 -10.65 7.37 3.28
N PHE A 35 -11.76 7.16 2.59
CA PHE A 35 -11.79 6.38 1.34
C PHE A 35 -10.87 6.97 0.26
N LEU A 36 -10.94 8.29 0.04
CA LEU A 36 -10.06 8.95 -0.94
C LEU A 36 -8.59 8.81 -0.55
N LYS A 37 -8.26 8.94 0.73
CA LYS A 37 -6.89 8.75 1.23
C LYS A 37 -6.41 7.32 1.04
N THR A 38 -7.21 6.32 1.40
CA THR A 38 -6.81 4.91 1.28
C THR A 38 -6.62 4.51 -0.17
N THR A 39 -7.53 4.92 -1.05
CA THR A 39 -7.46 4.58 -2.47
C THR A 39 -6.34 5.35 -3.16
N ALA A 40 -6.15 6.64 -2.85
CA ALA A 40 -5.03 7.42 -3.39
C ALA A 40 -3.66 6.88 -2.91
N ALA A 41 -3.56 6.46 -1.64
CA ALA A 41 -2.34 5.85 -1.12
C ALA A 41 -2.06 4.49 -1.76
N ALA A 42 -3.09 3.64 -1.94
CA ALA A 42 -2.95 2.35 -2.57
C ALA A 42 -2.60 2.47 -4.06
N ALA A 43 -3.31 3.31 -4.81
CA ALA A 43 -3.05 3.56 -6.22
C ALA A 43 -1.71 4.25 -6.44
N GLY A 44 -1.40 5.28 -5.64
CA GLY A 44 -0.11 5.96 -5.67
C GLY A 44 1.05 5.03 -5.33
N GLY A 45 0.90 4.19 -4.31
CA GLY A 45 1.87 3.17 -3.96
C GLY A 45 2.09 2.16 -5.08
N LEU A 46 1.02 1.71 -5.74
CA LEU A 46 1.11 0.81 -6.90
C LEU A 46 1.81 1.46 -8.09
N CYS A 47 1.50 2.72 -8.41
CA CYS A 47 2.17 3.47 -9.47
C CYS A 47 3.67 3.63 -9.16
N ILE A 48 4.02 4.01 -7.94
CA ILE A 48 5.43 4.15 -7.54
C ILE A 48 6.15 2.80 -7.63
N ALA A 49 5.52 1.71 -7.17
CA ALA A 49 6.10 0.36 -7.27
C ALA A 49 6.29 -0.11 -8.71
N ALA A 50 5.37 0.24 -9.62
CA ALA A 50 5.45 -0.12 -11.03
C ALA A 50 6.51 0.67 -11.81
N TYR A 51 6.69 1.97 -11.50
CA TYR A 51 7.63 2.84 -12.20
C TYR A 51 9.02 2.91 -11.56
N VAL A 52 9.14 2.57 -10.28
CA VAL A 52 10.40 2.54 -9.53
C VAL A 52 10.61 1.14 -8.92
N PRO A 53 11.07 0.16 -9.72
CA PRO A 53 11.23 -1.23 -9.28
C PRO A 53 12.15 -1.38 -8.06
N GLU A 54 13.13 -0.46 -7.92
CA GLU A 54 14.04 -0.41 -6.78
C GLU A 54 13.33 -0.14 -5.45
N LEU A 55 12.20 0.58 -5.45
CA LEU A 55 11.41 0.84 -4.25
C LEU A 55 10.54 -0.37 -3.86
N ALA A 56 10.07 -1.14 -4.85
CA ALA A 56 9.27 -2.34 -4.65
C ALA A 56 10.11 -3.53 -4.14
N ALA A 57 11.40 -3.57 -4.50
CA ALA A 57 12.33 -4.62 -4.07
C ALA A 57 12.91 -4.41 -2.66
N ARG A 58 12.61 -3.27 -1.99
CA ARG A 58 13.09 -3.02 -0.61
C ARG A 58 12.19 -3.75 0.39
N PRO A 59 12.68 -4.79 1.09
CA PRO A 59 11.94 -5.35 2.21
C PRO A 59 11.75 -4.28 3.28
N VAL A 60 10.54 -4.22 3.85
CA VAL A 60 10.19 -3.31 4.97
C VAL A 60 10.99 -3.66 6.24
N SER A 61 11.67 -4.79 6.27
CA SER A 61 12.63 -5.18 7.31
C SER A 61 14.07 -4.93 6.86
N ASN A 62 14.81 -4.20 7.71
CA ASN A 62 16.24 -3.90 7.69
C ASN A 62 16.66 -2.71 6.80
N ALA A 63 16.43 -1.51 7.32
CA ALA A 63 17.12 -0.28 6.92
C ALA A 63 18.62 -0.23 7.31
N LEU A 64 19.25 -1.37 7.61
CA LEU A 64 20.62 -1.49 8.09
C LEU A 64 21.26 -2.74 7.46
N ALA A 65 21.62 -2.69 6.17
CA ALA A 65 22.58 -3.67 5.62
C ALA A 65 23.12 -3.33 4.23
N ASN A 66 22.42 -2.55 3.40
CA ASN A 66 22.99 -2.13 2.13
C ASN A 66 23.13 -0.62 2.15
N ALA A 67 24.37 -0.15 2.04
CA ALA A 67 24.66 1.13 1.43
C ALA A 67 24.08 1.08 0.01
N THR A 68 22.77 1.25 -0.12
CA THR A 68 22.11 1.44 -1.41
C THR A 68 22.70 2.73 -1.94
N VAL A 69 23.62 2.60 -2.89
CA VAL A 69 24.19 3.72 -3.63
C VAL A 69 23.01 4.57 -4.06
N PHE A 70 22.88 5.75 -3.43
CA PHE A 70 21.82 6.70 -3.72
C PHE A 70 22.03 7.17 -5.16
N ALA A 71 21.31 6.55 -6.09
CA ALA A 71 21.44 6.79 -7.52
C ALA A 71 20.12 7.35 -8.08
N PRO A 72 19.76 8.61 -7.75
CA PRO A 72 18.53 9.24 -8.24
C PRO A 72 18.50 9.47 -9.76
N ASN A 73 19.63 9.28 -10.45
CA ASN A 73 19.75 9.41 -11.90
C ASN A 73 19.92 8.02 -12.56
N ALA A 74 19.05 7.71 -13.52
CA ALA A 74 19.06 6.44 -14.25
C ALA A 74 20.17 6.35 -15.33
N PHE A 75 20.78 7.49 -15.68
CA PHE A 75 21.76 7.59 -16.78
C PHE A 75 23.18 7.90 -16.31
N VAL A 76 23.38 8.41 -15.10
CA VAL A 76 24.71 8.75 -14.57
C VAL A 76 24.88 8.16 -13.19
N ARG A 77 25.98 7.42 -12.99
CA ARG A 77 26.36 6.82 -11.71
C ARG A 77 27.76 7.26 -11.32
N ILE A 78 27.92 7.66 -10.06
CA ILE A 78 29.22 8.00 -9.45
C ILE A 78 29.46 6.97 -8.36
N ALA A 79 30.50 6.16 -8.49
CA ALA A 79 30.86 5.15 -7.53
C ALA A 79 31.82 5.69 -6.45
N ALA A 80 31.97 4.94 -5.37
CA ALA A 80 32.82 5.33 -4.23
C ALA A 80 34.32 5.33 -4.55
N ASP A 81 34.72 4.70 -5.65
CA ASP A 81 36.07 4.71 -6.21
C ASP A 81 36.29 5.88 -7.19
N GLU A 82 35.41 6.88 -7.16
CA GLU A 82 35.41 8.06 -8.04
C GLU A 82 35.18 7.75 -9.53
N SER A 83 34.83 6.51 -9.88
CA SER A 83 34.46 6.20 -11.26
C SER A 83 33.08 6.76 -11.63
N VAL A 84 32.99 7.32 -12.83
CA VAL A 84 31.75 7.88 -13.39
C VAL A 84 31.29 7.03 -14.57
N THR A 85 30.11 6.43 -14.45
CA THR A 85 29.48 5.64 -15.50
C THR A 85 28.33 6.43 -16.12
N VAL A 86 28.37 6.62 -17.44
CA VAL A 86 27.31 7.25 -18.23
C VAL A 86 26.66 6.20 -19.13
N ILE A 87 25.34 6.04 -19.01
CA ILE A 87 24.53 5.10 -19.78
C ILE A 87 23.85 5.88 -20.91
N ALA A 88 24.21 5.58 -22.15
CA ALA A 88 23.56 6.14 -23.32
C ALA A 88 22.62 5.08 -23.95
N ASN A 89 21.36 5.45 -24.12
CA ASN A 89 20.30 4.60 -24.68
C ASN A 89 20.26 4.60 -26.23
N HIS A 90 21.21 5.28 -26.87
CA HIS A 90 21.32 5.38 -28.32
C HIS A 90 22.46 4.51 -28.82
N SER A 91 22.21 3.76 -29.90
CA SER A 91 23.22 2.94 -30.55
C SER A 91 24.20 3.81 -31.32
N GLU A 92 25.49 3.57 -31.14
CA GLU A 92 26.58 4.32 -31.76
C GLU A 92 27.02 3.61 -33.05
N MET A 93 26.91 4.28 -34.20
CA MET A 93 27.27 3.77 -35.53
C MET A 93 28.34 4.67 -36.19
N GLY A 94 29.24 5.26 -35.41
CA GLY A 94 30.28 6.18 -35.86
C GLY A 94 29.94 7.68 -35.75
N GLN A 95 28.81 8.03 -35.15
CA GLN A 95 28.43 9.43 -34.90
C GLN A 95 29.09 10.08 -33.67
N GLY A 96 29.82 9.32 -32.85
CA GLY A 96 30.62 9.85 -31.73
C GLY A 96 29.86 10.11 -30.43
N ILE A 97 28.68 9.51 -30.21
CA ILE A 97 27.84 9.74 -29.02
C ILE A 97 28.60 9.38 -27.72
N TYR A 98 29.32 8.25 -27.70
CA TYR A 98 30.06 7.82 -26.50
C TYR A 98 31.29 8.68 -26.18
N THR A 99 31.73 9.55 -27.10
CA THR A 99 32.86 10.46 -26.87
C THR A 99 32.39 11.84 -26.47
N SER A 100 31.35 12.37 -27.12
CA SER A 100 30.86 13.72 -26.83
C SER A 100 30.11 13.81 -25.51
N LEU A 101 29.29 12.81 -25.17
CA LEU A 101 28.46 12.85 -23.96
C LEU A 101 29.27 12.95 -22.65
N PRO A 102 30.38 12.20 -22.47
CA PRO A 102 31.22 12.32 -21.28
C PRO A 102 32.13 13.55 -21.25
N MET A 103 32.30 14.27 -22.37
CA MET A 103 33.15 15.47 -22.45
C MET A 103 32.43 16.75 -21.99
N LEU A 104 31.09 16.76 -21.99
CA LEU A 104 30.26 17.88 -21.53
C LEU A 104 30.08 17.87 -20.01
#